data_AF-A0A068QYF2-F1
#
_entry.id   AF-A0A068QYF2-F1
#
_cell.length_a   1.000
_cell.length_b   1.000
_cell.length_c   1.000
_cell.angle_alpha   90.00
_cell.angle_beta   90.00
_cell.angle_gamma   90.00
#
_symmetry.space_group_name_H-M   'P 1'
#
loop_
_entity.id
_entity.type
_entity.pdbx_description
1 polymer ?
#
loop_
_entity_poly.entity_id
_entity_poly.type
_entity_poly.pdbx_seq_one_letter_code
_entity_poly.pdbx_strand_id
1 'polypeptide(L)'
;MSWLYKNRNLSCFIVLFFLIFLIHKCLGYQLKLIYVFSAFAFFLFLAATSKRIYLFLLVFLSLVGMLYTPIGLNYGYPDVNAVGSLIYTNSNETAEYISGLSVSTYLTAIAILVLMIFALKLNITLSSKSKKWLFSLFFISTFWSPAKGYIKSGFEDSSALVDTSLPEIRFFSDVYQSYQKVMSENNRFAQIIKYRDDWQPVVKEEKYDTYTNLT
;
A
#
# COMPACT_ATOMS: atom_id res chain seq x y z
N MET A 1 7.91 1.20 -41.68
CA MET A 1 6.82 1.11 -40.69
C MET A 1 7.18 0.31 -39.41
N SER A 2 8.03 -0.71 -39.47
CA SER A 2 8.42 -1.57 -38.32
C SER A 2 9.17 -0.86 -37.18
N TRP A 3 10.09 0.07 -37.50
CA TRP A 3 10.94 0.72 -36.50
C TRP A 3 10.18 1.63 -35.52
N LEU A 4 9.29 2.50 -36.03
CA LEU A 4 8.46 3.40 -35.21
C LEU A 4 7.49 2.62 -34.30
N TYR A 5 6.91 1.52 -34.78
CA TYR A 5 6.01 0.68 -33.99
C TYR A 5 6.76 -0.06 -32.86
N LYS A 6 7.96 -0.58 -33.17
CA LYS A 6 8.85 -1.21 -32.18
C LYS A 6 9.29 -0.22 -31.09
N ASN A 7 9.62 1.01 -31.47
CA ASN A 7 10.06 2.06 -30.52
C ASN A 7 8.91 2.52 -29.60
N ARG A 8 7.68 2.59 -30.12
CA ARG A 8 6.49 2.94 -29.33
C ARG A 8 6.20 1.93 -28.21
N ASN A 9 6.30 0.63 -28.52
CA ASN A 9 6.08 -0.41 -27.53
C ASN A 9 7.20 -0.44 -26.47
N LEU A 10 8.44 -0.21 -26.88
CA LEU A 10 9.58 -0.09 -25.95
C LEU A 10 9.37 1.06 -24.96
N SER A 11 8.95 2.23 -25.46
CA SER A 11 8.61 3.38 -24.60
C SER A 11 7.49 3.03 -23.61
N CYS A 12 6.43 2.34 -24.05
CA CYS A 12 5.34 1.92 -23.15
C CYS A 12 5.79 0.91 -22.08
N PHE A 13 6.74 0.03 -22.39
CA PHE A 13 7.31 -0.89 -21.39
C PHE A 13 8.09 -0.14 -20.32
N ILE A 14 8.92 0.83 -20.72
CA ILE A 14 9.67 1.67 -19.79
C ILE A 14 8.71 2.45 -18.89
N VAL A 15 7.69 3.08 -19.48
CA VAL A 15 6.65 3.79 -18.74
C VAL A 15 5.95 2.89 -17.72
N LEU A 16 5.54 1.68 -18.13
CA LEU A 16 4.88 0.73 -17.23
C LEU A 16 5.80 0.31 -16.08
N PHE A 17 7.08 0.07 -16.35
CA PHE A 17 8.05 -0.27 -15.31
C PHE A 17 8.20 0.86 -14.28
N PHE A 18 8.39 2.10 -14.75
CA PHE A 18 8.50 3.26 -13.86
C PHE A 18 7.21 3.52 -13.07
N LEU A 19 6.03 3.31 -13.68
CA LEU A 19 4.76 3.42 -12.97
C LEU A 19 4.69 2.43 -11.80
N ILE A 20 4.97 1.16 -12.05
CA ILE A 20 4.93 0.11 -11.01
C ILE A 20 5.97 0.38 -9.92
N PHE A 21 7.16 0.83 -10.32
CA PHE A 21 8.21 1.24 -9.39
C PHE A 21 7.76 2.38 -8.48
N LEU A 22 7.12 3.42 -9.03
CA LEU A 22 6.61 4.54 -8.22
C LEU A 22 5.48 4.09 -7.30
N ILE A 23 4.54 3.26 -7.79
CA ILE A 23 3.47 2.72 -6.94
C ILE A 23 4.07 1.97 -5.76
N HIS A 24 5.01 1.04 -5.99
CA HIS A 24 5.69 0.30 -4.92
C HIS A 24 6.32 1.22 -3.87
N LYS A 25 7.01 2.27 -4.32
CA LYS A 25 7.63 3.26 -3.43
C LYS A 25 6.56 4.01 -2.62
N CYS A 26 5.47 4.40 -3.26
CA CYS A 26 4.40 5.20 -2.65
C CYS A 26 3.49 4.40 -1.73
N LEU A 27 3.49 3.06 -1.78
CA LEU A 27 2.79 2.23 -0.80
C LEU A 27 3.51 2.19 0.57
N GLY A 28 4.72 2.75 0.68
CA GLY A 28 5.41 2.92 1.96
C GLY A 28 6.13 1.67 2.49
N TYR A 29 6.23 0.61 1.67
CA TYR A 29 6.97 -0.60 1.99
C TYR A 29 8.45 -0.48 1.59
N GLN A 30 9.29 -1.37 2.14
CA GLN A 30 10.67 -1.50 1.70
C GLN A 30 10.72 -1.89 0.21
N LEU A 31 11.35 -1.05 -0.60
CA LEU A 31 11.47 -1.27 -2.03
C LEU A 31 12.38 -2.47 -2.32
N LYS A 32 11.79 -3.57 -2.80
CA LYS A 32 12.52 -4.73 -3.32
C LYS A 32 12.24 -4.87 -4.81
N LEU A 33 13.28 -4.73 -5.63
CA LEU A 33 13.15 -4.77 -7.09
C LEU A 33 12.54 -6.09 -7.60
N ILE A 34 12.74 -7.20 -6.88
CA ILE A 34 12.13 -8.50 -7.24
C ILE A 34 10.59 -8.42 -7.31
N TYR A 35 9.95 -7.66 -6.41
CA TYR A 35 8.50 -7.48 -6.42
C TYR A 35 8.06 -6.52 -7.53
N VAL A 36 8.87 -5.48 -7.81
CA VAL A 36 8.63 -4.59 -8.95
C VAL A 36 8.66 -5.36 -10.27
N PHE A 37 9.66 -6.22 -10.47
CA PHE A 37 9.75 -7.09 -11.65
C PHE A 37 8.62 -8.12 -11.71
N SER A 38 8.21 -8.65 -10.55
CA SER A 38 7.08 -9.57 -10.45
C SER A 38 5.77 -8.92 -10.91
N ALA A 39 5.42 -7.77 -10.33
CA ALA A 39 4.25 -6.98 -10.72
C ALA A 39 4.33 -6.55 -12.19
N PHE A 40 5.50 -6.14 -12.66
CA PHE A 40 5.72 -5.81 -14.07
C PHE A 40 5.42 -7.00 -15.00
N ALA A 41 5.94 -8.18 -14.69
CA ALA A 41 5.65 -9.40 -15.46
C ALA A 41 4.17 -9.77 -15.43
N PHE A 42 3.50 -9.58 -14.29
CA PHE A 42 2.05 -9.78 -14.16
C PHE A 42 1.23 -8.84 -15.03
N PHE A 43 1.54 -7.54 -15.01
CA PHE A 43 0.86 -6.55 -15.84
C PHE A 43 1.09 -6.79 -17.34
N LEU A 44 2.29 -7.23 -17.74
CA LEU A 44 2.54 -7.68 -19.11
C LEU A 44 1.72 -8.92 -19.47
N PHE A 45 1.64 -9.90 -18.58
CA PHE A 45 0.81 -11.08 -18.78
C PHE A 45 -0.66 -10.70 -18.96
N LEU A 46 -1.19 -9.80 -18.13
CA LEU A 46 -2.55 -9.29 -18.23
C LEU A 46 -2.78 -8.53 -19.54
N ALA A 47 -1.87 -7.62 -19.91
CA ALA A 47 -1.99 -6.84 -21.14
C ALA A 47 -2.03 -7.74 -22.39
N ALA A 48 -1.30 -8.86 -22.38
CA ALA A 48 -1.30 -9.84 -23.47
C ALA A 48 -2.48 -10.84 -23.43
N THR A 49 -3.17 -10.97 -22.30
CA THR A 49 -4.26 -11.95 -22.10
C THR A 49 -5.64 -11.29 -22.21
N SER A 50 -5.87 -10.24 -21.44
CA SER A 50 -7.12 -9.49 -21.43
C SER A 50 -6.85 -8.01 -21.22
N LYS A 51 -6.97 -7.23 -22.30
CA LYS A 51 -6.76 -5.78 -22.25
C LYS A 51 -7.71 -5.09 -21.27
N ARG A 52 -8.96 -5.59 -21.13
CA ARG A 52 -9.95 -5.02 -20.20
C ARG A 52 -9.51 -5.17 -18.74
N ILE A 53 -9.07 -6.36 -18.34
CA ILE A 53 -8.59 -6.63 -16.97
C ILE A 53 -7.32 -5.82 -16.68
N TYR A 54 -6.40 -5.78 -17.65
CA TYR A 54 -5.20 -4.93 -17.55
C TYR A 54 -5.55 -3.48 -17.27
N LEU A 55 -6.45 -2.87 -18.06
CA LEU A 55 -6.82 -1.47 -17.91
C LEU A 55 -7.47 -1.21 -16.55
N PHE A 56 -8.42 -2.05 -16.14
CA PHE A 56 -9.11 -1.92 -14.86
C PHE A 56 -8.12 -1.96 -13.69
N LEU A 57 -7.29 -3.01 -13.61
CA LEU A 57 -6.33 -3.16 -12.52
C LEU A 57 -5.25 -2.08 -12.53
N LEU A 58 -4.77 -1.66 -13.70
CA LEU A 58 -3.77 -0.62 -13.82
C LEU A 58 -4.30 0.72 -13.31
N VAL A 59 -5.51 1.10 -13.73
CA VAL A 59 -6.14 2.35 -13.28
C VAL A 59 -6.42 2.28 -11.78
N PHE A 60 -7.01 1.18 -11.31
CA PHE A 60 -7.32 1.00 -9.89
C PHE A 60 -6.06 1.14 -9.00
N LEU A 61 -4.99 0.39 -9.31
CA LEU A 61 -3.75 0.43 -8.52
C LEU A 61 -3.02 1.77 -8.65
N SER A 62 -3.08 2.43 -9.82
CA SER A 62 -2.49 3.76 -9.99
C SER A 62 -3.24 4.82 -9.17
N LEU A 63 -4.57 4.75 -9.11
CA LEU A 63 -5.38 5.63 -8.27
C LEU A 63 -5.10 5.42 -6.79
N VAL A 64 -5.03 4.15 -6.34
CA VAL A 64 -4.65 3.83 -4.96
C VAL A 64 -3.25 4.37 -4.65
N GLY A 65 -2.27 4.10 -5.50
CA GLY A 65 -0.90 4.61 -5.33
C GLY A 65 -0.84 6.14 -5.29
N MET A 66 -1.58 6.82 -6.16
CA MET A 66 -1.66 8.28 -6.21
C MET A 66 -2.30 8.87 -4.95
N LEU A 67 -3.46 8.35 -4.52
CA LEU A 67 -4.18 8.84 -3.34
C LEU A 67 -3.41 8.55 -2.05
N TYR A 68 -2.70 7.43 -1.99
CA TYR A 68 -1.91 7.04 -0.82
C TYR A 68 -0.51 7.68 -0.81
N THR A 69 -0.02 8.23 -1.92
CA THR A 69 1.30 8.89 -2.03
C THR A 69 1.64 9.83 -0.85
N PRO A 70 0.77 10.77 -0.43
CA PRO A 70 1.10 11.65 0.69
C PRO A 70 1.31 10.89 2.00
N ILE A 71 0.58 9.82 2.23
CA ILE A 71 0.69 9.02 3.46
C ILE A 71 1.89 8.10 3.36
N GLY A 72 2.03 7.36 2.25
CA GLY A 72 3.09 6.39 2.10
C GLY A 72 4.50 6.96 2.04
N LEU A 73 4.68 8.20 1.55
CA LEU A 73 5.99 8.86 1.55
C LEU A 73 6.36 9.47 2.91
N ASN A 74 5.39 9.87 3.73
CA ASN A 74 5.64 10.54 5.01
C ASN A 74 5.57 9.58 6.22
N TYR A 75 4.66 8.60 6.18
CA TYR A 75 4.33 7.71 7.30
C TYR A 75 4.57 6.23 6.99
N GLY A 76 4.71 5.85 5.72
CA GLY A 76 4.99 4.48 5.31
C GLY A 76 3.73 3.65 5.06
N TYR A 77 3.81 2.33 5.30
CA TYR A 77 2.73 1.39 5.04
C TYR A 77 1.49 1.64 5.93
N PRO A 78 0.29 1.18 5.54
CA PRO A 78 -0.96 1.52 6.22
C PRO A 78 -1.14 0.78 7.56
N ASP A 79 -0.48 1.28 8.60
CA ASP A 79 -0.58 0.79 9.97
C ASP A 79 -1.81 1.36 10.72
N VAL A 80 -1.97 0.96 11.99
CA VAL A 80 -3.06 1.41 12.86
C VAL A 80 -3.09 2.93 13.00
N ASN A 81 -1.92 3.58 13.04
CA ASN A 81 -1.82 5.02 13.20
C ASN A 81 -2.25 5.75 11.93
N ALA A 82 -1.80 5.29 10.75
CA ALA A 82 -2.17 5.84 9.46
C ALA A 82 -3.67 5.70 9.20
N VAL A 83 -4.23 4.49 9.42
CA VAL A 83 -5.67 4.24 9.23
C VAL A 83 -6.51 4.98 10.28
N GLY A 84 -6.08 4.99 11.55
CA GLY A 84 -6.76 5.73 12.61
C GLY A 84 -6.80 7.23 12.33
N SER A 85 -5.66 7.80 11.94
CA SER A 85 -5.58 9.22 11.57
C SER A 85 -6.56 9.54 10.43
N LEU A 86 -6.60 8.72 9.38
CA LEU A 86 -7.55 8.89 8.28
C LEU A 86 -9.03 8.87 8.72
N ILE A 87 -9.39 8.01 9.67
CA ILE A 87 -10.78 7.87 10.14
C ILE A 87 -11.21 9.05 11.01
N TYR A 88 -10.30 9.57 11.84
CA TYR A 88 -10.63 10.59 12.85
C TYR A 88 -10.27 12.02 12.44
N THR A 89 -9.63 12.22 11.29
CA THR A 89 -9.27 13.55 10.77
C THR A 89 -10.51 14.29 10.23
N ASN A 90 -10.59 15.60 10.47
CA ASN A 90 -11.63 16.47 9.91
C ASN A 90 -11.19 17.24 8.66
N SER A 91 -12.12 17.94 8.00
CA SER A 91 -11.83 18.66 6.74
C SER A 91 -10.83 19.81 6.90
N ASN A 92 -10.81 20.49 8.05
CA ASN A 92 -9.84 21.57 8.30
C ASN A 92 -8.42 20.99 8.46
N GLU A 93 -8.27 19.97 9.30
CA GLU A 93 -7.01 19.25 9.49
C GLU A 93 -6.50 18.64 8.17
N THR A 94 -7.40 18.13 7.33
CA THR A 94 -7.04 17.61 6.00
C THR A 94 -6.50 18.71 5.10
N ALA A 95 -7.13 19.90 5.09
CA ALA A 95 -6.69 21.02 4.28
C ALA A 95 -5.32 21.55 4.73
N GLU A 96 -5.12 21.68 6.05
CA GLU A 96 -3.83 22.05 6.64
C GLU A 96 -2.75 21.02 6.28
N TYR A 97 -3.04 19.73 6.45
CA TYR A 97 -2.12 18.65 6.10
C TYR A 97 -1.72 18.68 4.62
N ILE A 98 -2.70 18.78 3.71
CA ILE A 98 -2.43 18.87 2.26
C ILE A 98 -1.57 20.11 1.99
N SER A 99 -1.92 21.28 2.53
CA SER A 99 -1.16 22.52 2.31
C SER A 99 0.29 22.44 2.80
N GLY A 100 0.56 21.62 3.82
CA GLY A 100 1.90 21.38 4.38
C GLY A 100 2.74 20.33 3.65
N LEU A 101 2.21 19.64 2.63
CA LEU A 101 2.94 18.60 1.93
C LEU A 101 4.14 19.14 1.13
N SER A 102 5.21 18.35 1.07
CA SER A 102 6.36 18.67 0.24
C SER A 102 6.00 18.72 -1.26
N VAL A 103 6.67 19.59 -2.01
CA VAL A 103 6.53 19.66 -3.49
C VAL A 103 6.82 18.30 -4.14
N SER A 104 7.76 17.52 -3.60
CA SER A 104 8.10 16.18 -4.09
C SER A 104 6.91 15.22 -4.05
N THR A 105 6.06 15.32 -3.02
CA THR A 105 4.84 14.52 -2.88
C THR A 105 3.86 14.80 -4.02
N TYR A 106 3.61 16.07 -4.31
CA TYR A 106 2.75 16.49 -5.42
C TYR A 106 3.29 16.05 -6.78
N LEU A 107 4.59 16.26 -7.01
CA LEU A 107 5.25 15.83 -8.24
C LEU A 107 5.17 14.31 -8.44
N THR A 108 5.31 13.54 -7.36
CA THR A 108 5.21 12.08 -7.41
C THR A 108 3.78 11.62 -7.75
N ALA A 109 2.76 12.22 -7.13
CA ALA A 109 1.36 11.91 -7.44
C ALA A 109 1.00 12.25 -8.90
N ILE A 110 1.44 13.42 -9.39
CA ILE A 110 1.28 13.82 -10.79
C ILE A 110 2.04 12.86 -11.73
N ALA A 111 3.26 12.45 -11.37
CA ALA A 111 4.04 11.51 -12.16
C ALA A 111 3.33 10.15 -12.29
N ILE A 112 2.72 9.62 -11.22
CA ILE A 112 1.91 8.40 -11.27
C ILE A 112 0.75 8.58 -12.25
N LEU A 113 0.01 9.69 -12.16
CA LEU A 113 -1.12 9.97 -13.05
C LEU A 113 -0.69 10.03 -14.53
N VAL A 114 0.40 10.75 -14.83
CA VAL A 114 0.93 10.90 -16.19
C VAL A 114 1.41 9.56 -16.73
N LEU A 115 2.20 8.82 -15.96
CA LEU A 115 2.70 7.50 -16.36
C LEU A 115 1.57 6.49 -16.55
N MET A 116 0.53 6.54 -15.71
CA MET A 116 -0.69 5.74 -15.89
C MET A 116 -1.30 6.01 -17.27
N ILE A 117 -1.55 7.27 -17.63
CA ILE A 117 -2.15 7.65 -18.92
C ILE A 117 -1.32 7.10 -20.10
N PHE A 118 0.01 7.19 -20.02
CA PHE A 118 0.87 6.63 -21.07
C PHE A 118 0.87 5.09 -21.07
N ALA A 119 0.86 4.44 -19.91
CA ALA A 119 0.81 2.99 -19.79
C ALA A 119 -0.51 2.39 -20.35
N LEU A 120 -1.63 3.12 -20.31
CA LEU A 120 -2.90 2.68 -20.93
C LEU A 120 -2.75 2.36 -22.43
N LYS A 121 -1.83 3.06 -23.11
CA LYS A 121 -1.57 2.90 -24.56
C LYS A 121 -0.82 1.61 -24.90
N LEU A 122 -0.31 0.87 -23.92
CA LEU A 122 0.43 -0.36 -24.14
C LEU A 122 -0.45 -1.40 -24.87
N ASN A 123 -0.07 -1.80 -26.07
CA ASN A 123 -0.75 -2.86 -26.80
C ASN A 123 0.26 -3.94 -27.18
N ILE A 124 0.05 -5.14 -26.65
CA ILE A 124 0.98 -6.25 -26.84
C ILE A 124 0.24 -7.53 -27.22
N THR A 125 0.85 -8.25 -28.16
CA THR A 125 0.43 -9.58 -28.58
C THR A 125 1.59 -10.52 -28.33
N LEU A 126 1.46 -11.41 -27.35
CA LEU A 126 2.49 -12.38 -27.01
C LEU A 126 2.09 -13.80 -27.42
N SER A 127 3.07 -14.62 -27.78
CA SER A 127 2.86 -16.05 -28.01
C SER A 127 2.37 -16.76 -26.74
N SER A 128 1.67 -17.89 -26.88
CA SER A 128 1.22 -18.69 -25.73
C SER A 128 2.38 -19.10 -24.82
N LYS A 129 3.55 -19.46 -25.40
CA LYS A 129 4.77 -19.78 -24.64
C LYS A 129 5.25 -18.60 -23.78
N SER A 130 5.30 -17.41 -24.36
CA SER A 130 5.72 -16.18 -23.66
C SER A 130 4.76 -15.81 -22.53
N LYS A 131 3.45 -15.98 -22.71
CA LYS A 131 2.45 -15.75 -21.65
C LYS A 131 2.66 -16.69 -20.46
N LYS A 132 2.84 -17.99 -20.72
CA LYS A 132 3.14 -18.99 -19.68
C LYS A 132 4.43 -18.65 -18.92
N TRP A 133 5.45 -18.18 -19.63
CA TRP A 133 6.71 -17.79 -19.02
C TRP A 133 6.57 -16.57 -18.09
N LEU A 134 5.88 -15.52 -18.53
CA LEU A 134 5.59 -14.35 -17.69
C LEU A 134 4.76 -14.71 -16.45
N PHE A 135 3.75 -15.55 -16.63
CA PHE A 135 2.92 -16.05 -15.54
C PHE A 135 3.76 -16.84 -14.52
N SER A 136 4.62 -17.75 -14.99
CA SER A 136 5.53 -18.50 -14.13
C SER A 136 6.50 -17.58 -13.37
N LEU A 137 7.06 -16.57 -14.04
CA LEU A 137 7.97 -15.60 -13.42
C LEU A 137 7.29 -14.82 -12.30
N PHE A 138 6.05 -14.37 -12.52
CA PHE A 138 5.23 -13.73 -11.48
C PHE A 138 4.99 -14.66 -10.28
N PHE A 139 4.53 -15.88 -10.52
CA PHE A 139 4.24 -16.84 -9.45
C PHE A 139 5.48 -17.20 -8.64
N ILE A 140 6.59 -17.54 -9.31
CA ILE A 140 7.83 -17.91 -8.64
C ILE A 140 8.31 -16.75 -7.75
N SER A 141 8.40 -15.54 -8.28
CA SER A 141 8.91 -14.39 -7.52
C SER A 141 8.01 -13.97 -6.34
N THR A 142 6.69 -14.08 -6.51
CA THR A 142 5.70 -13.73 -5.47
C THR A 142 5.71 -14.74 -4.32
N PHE A 143 5.67 -16.03 -4.66
CA PHE A 143 5.48 -17.09 -3.67
C PHE A 143 6.79 -17.66 -3.11
N TRP A 144 7.95 -17.30 -3.69
CA TRP A 144 9.24 -17.75 -3.17
C TRP A 144 9.50 -17.28 -1.72
N SER A 145 9.12 -16.05 -1.39
CA SER A 145 9.34 -15.49 -0.06
C SER A 145 8.45 -16.13 1.02
N PRO A 146 7.12 -16.25 0.83
CA PRO A 146 6.26 -17.02 1.74
C PRO A 146 6.69 -18.49 1.87
N ALA A 147 7.01 -19.15 0.74
CA ALA A 147 7.47 -20.54 0.76
C ALA A 147 8.76 -20.70 1.56
N LYS A 148 9.74 -19.80 1.39
CA LYS A 148 10.98 -19.79 2.17
C LYS A 148 10.71 -19.56 3.66
N GLY A 149 9.77 -18.67 4.00
CA GLY A 149 9.36 -18.40 5.38
C GLY A 149 8.80 -19.65 6.05
N TYR A 150 7.87 -20.32 5.39
CA TYR A 150 7.24 -21.56 5.87
C TYR A 150 8.21 -22.74 6.02
N ILE A 151 9.15 -22.89 5.07
CA ILE A 151 10.21 -23.90 5.18
C ILE A 151 11.12 -23.60 6.39
N LYS A 152 11.44 -22.32 6.61
CA LYS A 152 12.29 -21.90 7.74
C LYS A 152 11.60 -22.08 9.10
N SER A 153 10.28 -21.97 9.16
CA SER A 153 9.48 -22.24 10.36
C SER A 153 9.21 -23.73 10.59
N GLY A 154 9.89 -24.63 9.89
CA GLY A 154 9.72 -26.07 10.08
C GLY A 154 8.33 -26.59 9.71
N PHE A 155 7.61 -25.91 8.81
CA PHE A 155 6.23 -26.24 8.42
C PHE A 155 5.17 -26.06 9.53
N GLU A 156 5.51 -25.42 10.65
CA GLU A 156 4.58 -25.23 11.77
C GLU A 156 3.74 -23.96 11.63
N ASP A 157 4.35 -22.87 11.18
CA ASP A 157 3.68 -21.57 11.07
C ASP A 157 3.06 -21.33 9.69
N SER A 158 1.84 -21.83 9.51
CA SER A 158 1.05 -21.59 8.29
C SER A 158 0.68 -20.11 8.08
N SER A 159 0.79 -19.24 9.10
CA SER A 159 0.53 -17.81 8.95
C SER A 159 1.58 -17.12 8.07
N ALA A 160 2.80 -17.67 8.00
CA ALA A 160 3.86 -17.21 7.10
C ALA A 160 3.51 -17.39 5.61
N LEU A 161 2.54 -18.25 5.27
CA LEU A 161 2.05 -18.42 3.90
C LEU A 161 1.06 -17.31 3.49
N VAL A 162 0.42 -16.67 4.46
CA VAL A 162 -0.56 -15.59 4.24
C VAL A 162 0.13 -14.22 4.16
N ASP A 163 1.33 -14.07 4.73
CA ASP A 163 2.17 -12.87 4.62
C ASP A 163 2.72 -12.74 3.18
N THR A 164 1.82 -12.35 2.28
CA THR A 164 2.12 -12.17 0.87
C THR A 164 3.10 -11.02 0.75
N SER A 165 4.27 -11.31 0.19
CA SER A 165 5.36 -10.33 0.21
C SER A 165 5.22 -9.25 -0.87
N LEU A 166 4.24 -9.35 -1.76
CA LEU A 166 3.95 -8.32 -2.77
C LEU A 166 3.28 -7.10 -2.13
N PRO A 167 3.87 -5.90 -2.27
CA PRO A 167 3.35 -4.68 -1.68
C PRO A 167 1.89 -4.37 -2.02
N GLU A 168 1.44 -4.61 -3.25
CA GLU A 168 0.07 -4.30 -3.65
C GLU A 168 -0.97 -5.16 -2.95
N ILE A 169 -0.68 -6.45 -2.76
CA ILE A 169 -1.58 -7.38 -2.06
C ILE A 169 -1.53 -7.11 -0.56
N ARG A 170 -0.31 -6.94 -0.03
CA ARG A 170 -0.05 -6.62 1.36
C ARG A 170 -0.74 -5.33 1.79
N PHE A 171 -0.75 -4.32 0.93
CA PHE A 171 -1.43 -3.04 1.18
C PHE A 171 -2.88 -3.22 1.62
N PHE A 172 -3.68 -3.98 0.86
CA PHE A 172 -5.08 -4.18 1.21
C PHE A 172 -5.27 -5.03 2.47
N SER A 173 -4.39 -6.01 2.69
CA SER A 173 -4.40 -6.81 3.92
C SER A 173 -4.10 -5.93 5.14
N ASP A 174 -3.05 -5.10 5.06
CA ASP A 174 -2.62 -4.22 6.14
C ASP A 174 -3.69 -3.16 6.43
N VAL A 175 -4.30 -2.54 5.40
CA VAL A 175 -5.43 -1.61 5.58
C VAL A 175 -6.58 -2.29 6.31
N TYR A 176 -6.97 -3.50 5.90
CA TYR A 176 -8.09 -4.22 6.49
C TYR A 176 -7.82 -4.60 7.96
N GLN A 177 -6.63 -5.14 8.25
CA GLN A 177 -6.23 -5.51 9.60
C GLN A 177 -6.13 -4.29 10.52
N SER A 178 -5.51 -3.21 10.04
CA SER A 178 -5.41 -1.94 10.76
C SER A 178 -6.79 -1.34 11.04
N TYR A 179 -7.70 -1.35 10.07
CA TYR A 179 -9.08 -0.90 10.24
C TYR A 179 -9.82 -1.68 11.35
N GLN A 180 -9.75 -3.01 11.30
CA GLN A 180 -10.38 -3.86 12.32
C GLN A 180 -9.81 -3.57 13.71
N LYS A 181 -8.49 -3.38 13.80
CA LYS A 181 -7.82 -3.04 15.06
C LYS A 181 -8.28 -1.67 15.58
N VAL A 182 -8.30 -0.63 14.76
CA VAL A 182 -8.81 0.71 15.14
C VAL A 182 -10.24 0.63 15.67
N MET A 183 -11.12 -0.10 14.98
CA MET A 183 -12.52 -0.22 15.39
C MET A 183 -12.67 -0.99 16.71
N SER A 184 -11.92 -2.08 16.89
CA SER A 184 -11.92 -2.84 18.14
C SER A 184 -11.39 -2.03 19.33
N GLU A 185 -10.34 -1.23 19.14
CA GLU A 185 -9.80 -0.35 20.18
C GLU A 185 -10.80 0.74 20.54
N ASN A 186 -11.47 1.34 19.55
CA ASN A 186 -12.53 2.33 19.79
C ASN A 186 -13.68 1.75 20.62
N ASN A 187 -14.14 0.54 20.27
CA ASN A 187 -15.16 -0.17 21.04
C ASN A 187 -14.71 -0.47 22.48
N ARG A 188 -13.43 -0.83 22.67
CA ARG A 188 -12.85 -1.04 23.99
C ARG A 188 -12.83 0.26 24.81
N PHE A 189 -12.41 1.38 24.23
CA PHE A 189 -12.44 2.69 24.91
C PHE A 189 -13.87 3.12 25.27
N ALA A 190 -14.84 2.91 24.38
CA ALA A 190 -16.24 3.19 24.65
C ALA A 190 -16.82 2.32 25.78
N GLN A 191 -16.28 1.11 26.00
CA GLN A 191 -16.62 0.29 27.18
C GLN A 191 -15.96 0.83 28.44
N ILE A 192 -14.65 1.16 28.39
CA ILE A 192 -13.90 1.68 29.54
C ILE A 192 -14.53 2.98 30.08
N ILE A 193 -14.93 3.91 29.20
CA ILE A 193 -15.56 5.20 29.58
C ILE A 193 -16.89 4.99 30.34
N LYS A 194 -17.58 3.86 30.17
CA LYS A 194 -18.81 3.55 30.92
C LYS A 194 -18.54 3.15 32.36
N TYR A 195 -17.35 2.68 32.67
CA TYR A 195 -16.96 2.38 34.05
C TYR A 195 -16.59 3.69 34.74
N ARG A 196 -17.06 3.86 35.97
CA ARG A 196 -16.73 5.03 36.79
C ARG A 196 -15.25 4.96 37.13
N ASP A 197 -14.56 6.10 37.07
CA ASP A 197 -13.18 6.20 37.51
C ASP A 197 -13.09 5.83 39.00
N ASP A 198 -12.22 4.89 39.34
CA ASP A 198 -11.94 4.50 40.73
C ASP A 198 -11.06 5.54 41.43
N TRP A 199 -10.64 6.59 40.71
CA TRP A 199 -9.91 7.72 41.27
C TRP A 199 -10.75 8.46 42.32
N GLN A 200 -10.36 8.30 43.58
CA GLN A 200 -10.82 9.13 44.70
C GLN A 200 -9.70 10.10 45.11
N PRO A 201 -9.65 11.33 44.57
CA PRO A 201 -8.63 12.29 44.96
C PRO A 201 -8.83 12.68 46.42
N VAL A 202 -7.83 12.43 47.26
CA VAL A 202 -7.80 12.94 48.63
C VAL A 202 -7.42 14.42 48.56
N VAL A 203 -8.43 15.29 48.61
CA VAL A 203 -8.22 16.74 48.65
C VAL A 203 -7.67 17.09 50.04
N LYS A 204 -6.41 17.52 50.10
CA LYS A 204 -5.84 18.14 51.30
C LYS A 204 -6.01 19.66 51.18
N GLU A 205 -6.64 20.28 52.17
CA GLU A 205 -6.73 21.74 52.26
C GLU A 205 -5.35 22.34 52.60
N GLU A 206 -4.50 22.53 51.59
CA GLU A 206 -3.31 23.37 51.69
C GLU A 206 -3.43 24.54 50.71
N LYS A 207 -2.61 25.59 50.91
CA LYS A 207 -2.63 26.87 50.16
C LYS A 207 -2.51 26.72 48.63
N TYR A 208 -2.22 25.53 48.12
CA TYR A 208 -2.14 25.19 46.71
C TYR A 208 -2.83 23.84 46.45
N ASP A 209 -3.70 23.80 45.43
CA ASP A 209 -4.38 22.58 44.99
C ASP A 209 -3.37 21.57 44.41
N THR A 210 -2.79 20.74 45.26
CA THR A 210 -1.84 19.69 44.85
C THR A 210 -2.53 18.34 44.89
N TYR A 211 -2.90 17.83 43.71
CA TYR A 211 -3.48 16.49 43.57
C TYR A 211 -2.35 15.44 43.59
N THR A 212 -2.06 14.86 44.75
CA THR A 212 -1.09 13.75 44.86
C THR A 212 -1.81 12.42 44.95
N ASN A 213 -1.36 11.44 44.18
CA ASN A 213 -1.85 10.06 44.24
C ASN A 213 -1.27 9.36 45.49
N LEU A 214 -2.13 8.89 46.38
CA LEU A 214 -1.77 8.08 47.55
C LEU A 214 -2.52 6.76 47.48
N THR A 215 -2.11 5.88 46.55
CA THR A 215 -1.87 4.42 46.70
C THR A 215 -1.76 3.79 45.32
#